data_AF-A0A9J5WZZ3-F1
#
_entry.id   AF-A0A9J5WZZ3-F1
#
_cell.length_a   1.000
_cell.length_b   1.000
_cell.length_c   1.000
_cell.angle_alpha   90.00
_cell.angle_beta   90.00
_cell.angle_gamma   90.00
#
_symmetry.space_group_name_H-M   'P 1'
#
loop_
_entity.id
_entity.type
_entity.pdbx_description
1 polymer ?
#
loop_
_entity_poly.entity_id
_entity_poly.type
_entity_poly.pdbx_seq_one_letter_code
_entity_poly.pdbx_strand_id
1 'polypeptide(L)' 'MYQEYMKVVPIPTERVFVIPFTLWVGLAATMKELYGHPLHCLTNVQMKKFDQMRLGADNEDVQLDTIIDTSKAEATIWII' A
#
# COMPACT_ATOMS: atom_id res chain seq x y z
N MET A 1 1.06 -10.05 21.89
CA MET A 1 1.50 -11.00 20.83
C MET A 1 1.55 -10.35 19.45
N TYR A 2 0.45 -9.78 18.91
CA TYR A 2 0.49 -9.15 17.58
C TYR A 2 1.01 -7.71 17.56
N GLN A 3 0.42 -6.83 18.38
CA GLN A 3 0.81 -5.41 18.45
C GLN A 3 2.28 -5.23 18.85
N GLU A 4 2.74 -5.97 19.86
CA GLU A 4 4.15 -5.94 20.29
C GLU A 4 5.12 -6.42 19.20
N TYR A 5 4.71 -7.40 18.39
CA TYR A 5 5.52 -7.84 17.25
C TYR A 5 5.59 -6.75 16.17
N MET A 6 4.46 -6.14 15.82
CA MET A 6 4.43 -5.08 14.81
C MET A 6 5.21 -3.82 15.21
N LYS A 7 5.40 -3.57 16.51
CA LYS A 7 6.27 -2.48 17.01
C LYS A 7 7.76 -2.69 16.76
N VAL A 8 8.21 -3.94 16.62
CA VAL A 8 9.63 -4.27 16.42
C VAL A 8 9.99 -4.49 14.94
N VAL A 9 8.99 -4.54 14.05
CA VAL A 9 9.20 -4.63 12.60
C VAL A 9 9.79 -3.30 12.11
N PRO A 10 11.01 -3.27 11.58
CA PRO A 10 11.60 -2.03 11.10
C PRO A 10 10.93 -1.60 9.79
N ILE A 11 10.82 -0.28 9.61
CA ILE A 11 10.38 0.30 8.34
C ILE A 11 11.59 0.35 7.40
N PRO A 12 11.50 -0.22 6.19
CA PRO A 12 12.56 -0.15 5.19
C PRO A 12 12.94 1.30 4.87
N THR A 13 14.23 1.61 4.91
CA THR A 13 14.74 2.97 4.66
C THR A 13 15.09 3.17 3.17
N GLU A 14 15.36 2.09 2.46
CA GLU A 14 15.69 2.10 1.03
C GLU A 14 14.46 1.72 0.20
N ARG A 15 14.08 2.59 -0.73
CA ARG A 15 13.04 2.32 -1.72
C ARG A 15 13.70 1.66 -2.91
N VAL A 16 13.29 0.44 -3.22
CA VAL A 16 14.06 -0.36 -4.18
C VAL A 16 13.45 -0.32 -5.58
N PHE A 17 12.15 -0.06 -5.75
CA PHE A 17 11.50 -0.23 -7.07
C PHE A 17 10.28 0.65 -7.35
N VAL A 18 10.10 1.00 -8.64
CA VAL A 18 8.84 1.55 -9.17
C VAL A 18 7.92 0.37 -9.49
N ILE A 19 6.92 0.15 -8.65
CA ILE A 19 5.90 -0.90 -8.79
C ILE A 19 4.70 -0.32 -9.56
N PRO A 20 4.38 -0.80 -10.78
CA PRO A 20 3.11 -0.48 -11.41
C PRO A 20 1.97 -1.12 -10.59
N PHE A 21 0.93 -0.34 -10.29
CA PHE A 21 -0.20 -0.80 -9.47
C PHE A 21 -1.51 -0.18 -9.93
N THR A 22 -2.57 -0.99 -9.94
CA THR A 22 -3.92 -0.56 -10.32
C THR A 22 -4.84 -0.37 -9.10
N LEU A 23 -4.49 -1.00 -7.98
CA LEU A 23 -5.26 -1.03 -6.74
C LEU A 23 -4.33 -0.88 -5.53
N TRP A 24 -4.80 -0.25 -4.47
CA TRP A 24 -4.07 -0.08 -3.21
C TRP A 24 -3.80 -1.41 -2.52
N VAL A 25 -4.77 -2.33 -2.53
CA VAL A 25 -4.58 -3.68 -2.00
C VAL A 25 -3.51 -4.45 -2.78
N GLY A 26 -3.46 -4.24 -4.11
CA GLY A 26 -2.42 -4.81 -4.96
C GLY A 26 -1.03 -4.27 -4.59
N LEU A 27 -0.89 -2.95 -4.47
CA LEU A 27 0.36 -2.33 -4.05
C LEU A 27 0.83 -2.83 -2.69
N ALA A 28 -0.07 -2.92 -1.71
CA ALA A 28 0.24 -3.42 -0.37
C ALA A 28 0.63 -4.91 -0.35
N ALA A 29 0.08 -5.72 -1.25
CA ALA A 29 0.50 -7.11 -1.42
C ALA A 29 1.93 -7.18 -2.00
N THR A 30 2.19 -6.43 -3.08
CA THR A 30 3.52 -6.38 -3.69
C THR A 30 4.57 -5.85 -2.72
N MET A 31 4.26 -4.85 -1.90
CA MET A 31 5.17 -4.33 -0.88
C MET A 31 5.53 -5.41 0.16
N LYS A 32 4.57 -6.24 0.60
CA LYS A 32 4.87 -7.35 1.53
C LYS A 32 5.83 -8.35 0.92
N GLU A 33 5.62 -8.71 -0.35
CA GLU A 33 6.48 -9.65 -1.06
C GLU A 33 7.88 -9.07 -1.30
N LEU A 34 7.94 -7.81 -1.71
CA LEU A 34 9.18 -7.13 -2.09
C LEU A 34 10.07 -6.79 -0.91
N TYR A 35 9.48 -6.25 0.17
CA TYR A 35 10.23 -5.90 1.37
C TYR A 35 10.39 -7.09 2.31
N GLY A 36 9.59 -8.15 2.19
CA GLY A 36 9.61 -9.30 3.10
C GLY A 36 9.09 -8.97 4.51
N HIS A 37 8.47 -7.79 4.69
CA HIS A 37 7.94 -7.33 5.97
C HIS A 37 6.40 -7.35 5.95
N PRO A 38 5.75 -7.73 7.06
CA PRO A 38 4.31 -7.73 7.14
C PRO A 38 3.77 -6.30 7.34
N LEU A 39 2.71 -5.94 6.62
CA LEU A 39 1.95 -4.72 6.89
C LEU A 39 0.93 -4.93 8.01
N HIS A 40 0.72 -3.89 8.82
CA HIS A 40 -0.25 -3.92 9.92
C HIS A 40 -1.67 -4.19 9.41
N CYS A 41 -2.51 -4.84 10.22
CA CYS A 41 -3.87 -5.20 9.84
C CYS A 41 -4.71 -3.96 9.53
N LEU A 42 -4.51 -2.87 10.28
CA LEU A 42 -5.17 -1.58 10.05
C LEU A 42 -4.77 -0.97 8.71
N THR A 43 -3.49 -1.06 8.33
CA THR A 43 -3.01 -0.64 7.00
C THR A 43 -3.74 -1.41 5.90
N ASN A 44 -3.86 -2.73 6.03
CA ASN A 44 -4.60 -3.56 5.06
C ASN A 44 -6.10 -3.19 4.97
N VAL A 45 -6.74 -2.87 6.10
CA VAL A 45 -8.14 -2.41 6.12
C VAL A 45 -8.26 -1.04 5.44
N GLN A 46 -7.30 -0.14 5.65
CA GLN A 46 -7.28 1.18 5.02
C GLN A 46 -7.11 1.08 3.50
N MET A 47 -6.23 0.20 3.01
CA MET A 47 -6.06 -0.03 1.57
C MET A 47 -7.35 -0.54 0.91
N LYS A 48 -8.06 -1.46 1.58
CA LYS A 48 -9.38 -1.92 1.11
C LYS A 48 -10.39 -0.79 1.04
N LYS A 49 -10.42 0.10 2.04
CA LYS A 49 -11.31 1.28 2.03
C LYS A 49 -10.97 2.23 0.89
N PHE A 50 -9.68 2.44 0.61
CA PHE A 50 -9.25 3.27 -0.51
C PHE A 50 -9.71 2.71 -1.86
N ASP A 51 -9.58 1.40 -2.06
CA ASP A 51 -10.11 0.76 -3.27
C ASP A 51 -11.65 0.84 -3.35
N GLN A 52 -12.35 0.66 -2.23
CA GLN A 52 -13.81 0.78 -2.17
C GLN A 52 -14.31 2.19 -2.47
N MET A 53 -13.58 3.24 -2.07
CA MET A 53 -13.96 4.63 -2.38
C MET A 53 -13.86 4.98 -3.86
N ARG A 54 -13.19 4.16 -4.67
CA ARG A 54 -13.11 4.34 -6.12
C ARG A 54 -14.31 3.73 -6.86
N LEU A 55 -15.05 2.83 -6.22
CA LEU A 55 -16.22 2.18 -6.84
C LEU A 55 -17.31 3.23 -7.09
N GLY A 56 -17.75 3.36 -8.33
CA GLY A 56 -18.75 4.34 -8.76
C GLY A 56 -18.20 5.74 -9.03
N ALA A 57 -16.88 5.93 -9.04
CA ALA A 57 -16.24 7.16 -9.49
C ALA A 57 -16.12 7.19 -11.02
N ASP A 58 -16.15 8.38 -11.62
CA ASP A 58 -16.00 8.58 -13.07
C ASP A 58 -14.65 8.03 -13.62
N ASN A 59 -13.65 7.92 -12.74
CA ASN A 59 -12.31 7.41 -13.04
C ASN A 59 -12.04 6.00 -12.47
N GLU A 60 -13.07 5.17 -12.30
CA GLU A 60 -12.93 3.80 -11.81
C GLU A 60 -12.00 2.96 -12.71
N ASP A 61 -12.15 3.07 -14.04
CA ASP A 61 -11.34 2.34 -15.03
C ASP A 61 -9.90 2.86 -15.21
N VAL A 62 -9.58 4.02 -14.63
CA VAL A 62 -8.25 4.61 -14.77
C VAL A 62 -7.26 3.88 -13.86
N GLN A 63 -6.07 3.54 -14.36
CA GLN A 63 -5.06 2.87 -13.53
C GLN A 63 -4.53 3.83 -12.46
N LEU A 64 -4.38 3.34 -11.23
CA LEU A 64 -4.10 4.18 -10.07
C LEU A 64 -2.69 4.80 -10.11
N ASP A 65 -1.73 4.10 -10.73
CA ASP A 65 -0.37 4.58 -11.01
C ASP A 65 -0.32 5.81 -11.93
N THR A 66 -1.34 6.01 -12.77
CA THR A 66 -1.46 7.22 -13.61
C THR A 66 -2.03 8.42 -12.84
N ILE A 67 -2.75 8.17 -11.74
CA ILE A 67 -3.36 9.21 -10.90
C ILE A 67 -2.39 9.62 -9.78
N ILE A 68 -1.73 8.62 -9.18
CA ILE A 68 -0.83 8.80 -8.04
C ILE A 68 0.50 8.17 -8.41
N ASP A 69 1.55 9.01 -8.40
CA ASP A 69 2.92 8.54 -8.55
C ASP A 69 3.23 7.43 -7.55
N THR A 70 3.79 6.32 -8.03
CA THR A 70 4.08 5.14 -7.22
C THR A 70 4.91 5.46 -5.98
N SER A 71 5.87 6.38 -6.06
CA SER A 71 6.71 6.74 -4.92
C SER A 71 5.92 7.45 -3.82
N LYS A 72 4.86 8.18 -4.18
CA LYS A 72 3.94 8.81 -3.23
C LYS A 72 2.95 7.81 -2.64
N ALA A 73 2.44 6.89 -3.47
CA ALA A 73 1.55 5.84 -3.01
C ALA A 73 2.24 4.92 -1.98
N GLU A 74 3.47 4.49 -2.29
CA GLU A 74 4.28 3.68 -1.39
C GLU A 74 4.59 4.41 -0.08
N ALA A 75 5.01 5.69 -0.17
CA ALA A 75 5.25 6.52 1.01
C ALA A 75 4.00 6.64 1.90
N THR A 76 2.82 6.74 1.28
CA THR A 76 1.54 6.81 2.01
C THR A 76 1.29 5.53 2.81
N ILE A 77 1.58 4.36 2.24
CA ILE A 77 1.43 3.08 2.94
C ILE A 77 2.38 2.98 4.14
N TRP A 78 3.61 3.48 4.02
CA TRP A 78 4.58 3.46 5.12
C TRP A 78 4.28 4.45 6.26
N ILE A 79 3.49 5.50 6.01
CA ILE A 79 3.17 6.54 6.99
C ILE A 79 1.91 6.22 7.82
N ILE A 80 1.00 5.38 7.30
CA ILE A 80 -0.25 4.97 7.97
C ILE A 80 0.02 4.02 9.15
#